data_AF-A0A964KNX5-F1
#
_entry.id   AF-A0A964KNX5-F1
#
_cell.length_a   1.000
_cell.length_b   1.000
_cell.length_c   1.000
_cell.angle_alpha   90.00
_cell.angle_beta   90.00
_cell.angle_gamma   90.00
#
_symmetry.space_group_name_H-M   'P 1'
#
loop_
_entity.id
_entity.type
_entity.pdbx_description
1 polymer ?
#
loop_
_entity_poly.entity_id
_entity_poly.type
_entity_poly.pdbx_seq_one_letter_code
_entity_poly.pdbx_strand_id
1 'polypeptide(L)'
;AQVPFPEDLRAVMFIPDPPMPTEKARSILSQQVSREDAVYNSGRVALLVNALATGRLDYLRVATQDRLHQPARQALMPAMSLLFRSALDAGALGVFLSGAGPTVLALTQGKELTVAYEMADMANKAQLPGQVRVTRPIVQGAHVSHKK
;
A
#
# COMPACT_ATOMS: atom_id res chain seq x y z
N ALA A 1 -6.20 9.68 18.21
CA ALA A 1 -4.89 9.29 18.80
C ALA A 1 -3.91 9.01 17.68
N GLN A 2 -2.61 9.30 17.86
CA GLN A 2 -1.58 8.92 16.89
C GLN A 2 -1.20 7.45 17.10
N VAL A 3 -0.92 6.72 16.02
CA VAL A 3 -0.36 5.37 16.06
C VAL A 3 1.15 5.50 15.88
N PRO A 4 1.98 5.07 16.84
CA PRO A 4 3.43 5.13 16.68
C PRO A 4 3.88 4.10 15.64
N PHE A 5 5.04 4.34 15.04
CA PHE A 5 5.66 3.45 14.06
C PHE A 5 7.19 3.49 14.20
N PRO A 6 7.92 2.43 13.83
CA PRO A 6 9.38 2.41 13.86
C PRO A 6 10.02 3.45 12.92
N GLU A 7 11.10 4.10 13.34
CA GLU A 7 11.78 5.15 12.56
C GLU A 7 12.43 4.62 11.27
N ASP A 8 12.78 3.34 11.24
CA ASP A 8 13.38 2.65 10.11
C ASP A 8 12.34 2.07 9.14
N LEU A 9 11.04 2.28 9.39
CA LEU A 9 9.99 1.95 8.43
C LEU A 9 10.13 2.84 7.18
N ARG A 10 10.10 2.23 6.00
CA ARG A 10 10.15 2.89 4.70
C ARG A 10 8.93 2.54 3.88
N ALA A 11 8.54 3.45 2.99
CA ALA A 11 7.47 3.25 2.04
C ALA A 11 8.03 3.36 0.61
N VAL A 12 7.87 2.30 -0.17
CA VAL A 12 8.18 2.27 -1.59
C VAL A 12 6.88 2.43 -2.35
N MET A 13 6.81 3.42 -3.24
CA MET A 13 5.61 3.76 -3.99
C MET A 13 5.89 3.57 -5.47
N PHE A 14 5.10 2.75 -6.16
CA PHE A 14 4.99 2.81 -7.61
C PHE A 14 3.78 3.65 -7.98
N ILE A 15 4.00 4.71 -8.75
CA ILE A 15 3.01 5.71 -9.16
C ILE A 15 2.79 5.56 -10.67
N PRO A 16 1.74 4.87 -11.11
CA PRO A 16 1.42 4.75 -12.54
C PRO A 16 1.07 6.11 -13.16
N ASP A 17 1.47 6.31 -14.42
CA ASP A 17 1.11 7.51 -15.18
C ASP A 17 -0.39 7.57 -15.55
N PRO A 18 -1.03 6.47 -15.98
CA PRO A 18 -2.46 6.48 -16.29
C PRO A 18 -3.29 6.75 -15.03
N PRO A 19 -4.17 7.76 -15.02
CA PRO A 19 -4.97 8.05 -13.84
C PRO A 19 -6.04 6.97 -13.62
N MET A 20 -6.38 6.75 -12.35
CA MET A 20 -7.56 6.00 -11.96
C MET A 20 -8.55 6.96 -11.29
N PRO A 21 -9.66 7.34 -11.97
CA PRO A 21 -10.64 8.25 -11.38
C PRO A 21 -11.21 7.69 -10.08
N THR A 22 -11.20 8.50 -9.03
CA THR A 22 -11.70 8.11 -7.69
C THR A 22 -13.17 7.75 -7.73
N GLU A 23 -13.96 8.43 -8.56
CA GLU A 23 -15.37 8.12 -8.82
C GLU A 23 -15.53 6.70 -9.36
N LYS A 24 -14.77 6.33 -10.39
CA LYS A 24 -14.77 4.97 -10.95
C LYS A 24 -14.37 3.93 -9.89
N ALA A 25 -13.28 4.18 -9.17
CA ALA A 25 -12.78 3.28 -8.12
C ALA A 25 -13.74 3.11 -6.93
N ARG A 26 -14.66 4.05 -6.70
CA ARG A 26 -15.75 3.96 -5.71
C ARG A 26 -16.98 3.28 -6.28
N SER A 27 -17.34 3.56 -7.53
CA SER A 27 -18.54 3.02 -8.19
C SER A 27 -18.56 1.50 -8.32
N ILE A 28 -17.38 0.87 -8.37
CA ILE A 28 -17.23 -0.59 -8.49
C ILE A 28 -17.33 -1.33 -7.16
N LEU A 29 -17.41 -0.61 -6.03
CA LEU A 29 -17.51 -1.23 -4.72
C LEU A 29 -18.95 -1.65 -4.44
N SER A 30 -19.11 -2.83 -3.85
CA SER A 30 -20.43 -3.30 -3.40
C SER A 30 -20.97 -2.37 -2.31
N GLN A 31 -22.27 -2.05 -2.41
CA GLN A 31 -22.97 -1.31 -1.35
C GLN A 31 -23.20 -2.14 -0.09
N GLN A 32 -23.14 -3.47 -0.21
CA GLN A 32 -23.33 -4.41 0.90
C GLN A 32 -22.11 -5.30 1.03
N VAL A 33 -21.72 -5.60 2.26
CA VAL A 33 -20.59 -6.48 2.58
C VAL A 33 -21.09 -7.65 3.40
N SER A 34 -20.51 -8.83 3.19
CA SER A 34 -20.83 -9.99 4.01
C SER A 34 -20.35 -9.76 5.44
N ARG A 35 -21.01 -10.39 6.42
CA ARG A 35 -20.52 -10.37 7.82
C ARG A 35 -19.11 -10.94 7.91
N GLU A 36 -18.79 -11.96 7.12
CA GLU A 36 -17.46 -12.57 7.09
C GLU A 36 -16.39 -11.56 6.67
N ASP A 37 -16.59 -10.84 5.57
CA ASP A 37 -15.61 -9.87 5.08
C ASP A 37 -15.50 -8.67 6.01
N ALA A 38 -16.61 -8.24 6.61
CA ALA A 38 -16.60 -7.18 7.62
C ALA A 38 -15.76 -7.58 8.85
N VAL A 39 -15.93 -8.81 9.36
CA VAL A 39 -15.12 -9.35 10.47
C VAL A 39 -13.67 -9.49 10.06
N TYR A 40 -13.41 -10.04 8.86
CA TYR A 40 -12.06 -10.21 8.33
C TYR A 40 -11.31 -8.88 8.31
N ASN A 41 -11.85 -7.88 7.62
CA ASN A 41 -11.23 -6.56 7.46
C ASN A 41 -11.10 -5.79 8.77
N SER A 42 -12.09 -5.87 9.68
CA SER A 42 -11.98 -5.27 11.02
C SER A 42 -10.80 -5.88 11.79
N GLY A 43 -10.59 -7.19 11.67
CA GLY A 43 -9.41 -7.87 12.23
C GLY A 43 -8.10 -7.39 11.60
N ARG A 44 -8.07 -7.12 10.28
CA ARG A 44 -6.89 -6.56 9.59
C ARG A 44 -6.53 -5.18 10.12
N VAL A 45 -7.53 -4.31 10.35
CA VAL A 45 -7.33 -2.98 10.93
C VAL A 45 -6.76 -3.06 12.34
N ALA A 46 -7.34 -3.89 13.21
CA ALA A 46 -6.83 -4.09 14.57
C ALA A 46 -5.39 -4.62 14.56
N LEU A 47 -5.09 -5.56 13.68
CA LEU A 47 -3.74 -6.11 13.53
C LEU A 47 -2.75 -5.07 12.99
N LEU A 48 -3.17 -4.20 12.06
CA LEU A 48 -2.32 -3.13 11.51
C LEU A 48 -1.92 -2.13 12.60
N VAL A 49 -2.88 -1.66 13.38
CA VAL A 49 -2.62 -0.75 14.51
C VAL A 49 -1.69 -1.41 15.51
N ASN A 50 -1.94 -2.66 15.88
CA ASN A 50 -1.09 -3.40 16.80
C ASN A 50 0.33 -3.61 16.26
N ALA A 51 0.49 -3.99 15.00
CA ALA A 51 1.78 -4.22 14.36
C ALA A 51 2.66 -2.96 14.39
N LEU A 52 2.08 -1.80 14.04
CA LEU A 52 2.77 -0.52 14.10
C LEU A 52 3.09 -0.11 15.54
N ALA A 53 2.10 -0.20 16.44
CA ALA A 53 2.26 0.26 17.81
C ALA A 53 3.27 -0.56 18.63
N THR A 54 3.42 -1.85 18.30
CA THR A 54 4.33 -2.78 19.01
C THR A 54 5.64 -3.02 18.27
N GLY A 55 5.81 -2.49 17.05
CA GLY A 55 6.96 -2.79 16.18
C GLY A 55 6.99 -4.23 15.65
N ARG A 56 5.92 -5.02 15.80
CA ARG A 56 5.78 -6.38 15.25
C ARG A 56 5.44 -6.32 13.76
N LEU A 57 6.39 -5.82 12.98
CA LEU A 57 6.22 -5.55 11.55
C LEU A 57 6.04 -6.81 10.70
N ASP A 58 6.41 -7.99 11.23
CA ASP A 58 6.11 -9.29 10.64
C ASP A 58 4.62 -9.51 10.36
N TYR A 59 3.75 -8.85 11.14
CA TYR A 59 2.31 -8.91 10.95
C TYR A 59 1.78 -8.05 9.79
N LEU A 60 2.56 -7.09 9.26
CA LEU A 60 2.10 -6.21 8.19
C LEU A 60 1.69 -6.99 6.93
N ARG A 61 2.28 -8.16 6.69
CA ARG A 61 1.99 -9.00 5.51
C ARG A 61 0.54 -9.44 5.50
N VAL A 62 0.01 -9.73 6.70
CA VAL A 62 -1.38 -10.14 6.86
C VAL A 62 -2.27 -8.94 7.17
N ALA A 63 -1.77 -7.94 7.90
CA ALA A 63 -2.54 -6.76 8.30
C ALA A 63 -2.93 -5.85 7.12
N THR A 64 -2.15 -5.87 6.04
CA THR A 64 -2.41 -5.08 4.82
C THR A 64 -3.29 -5.80 3.79
N GLN A 65 -3.71 -7.03 4.07
CA GLN A 65 -4.67 -7.73 3.22
C GLN A 65 -6.06 -7.11 3.37
N ASP A 66 -6.83 -7.12 2.28
CA ASP A 66 -8.14 -6.48 2.22
C ASP A 66 -9.06 -7.30 1.31
N ARG A 67 -10.30 -7.53 1.78
CA ARG A 67 -11.35 -8.20 1.00
C ARG A 67 -12.43 -7.24 0.49
N LEU A 68 -12.43 -5.98 0.94
CA LEU A 68 -13.53 -5.05 0.66
C LEU A 68 -13.28 -4.16 -0.56
N HIS A 69 -12.04 -3.77 -0.83
CA HIS A 69 -11.70 -2.72 -1.79
C HIS A 69 -10.78 -3.21 -2.90
N GLN A 70 -9.65 -3.82 -2.54
CA GLN A 70 -8.59 -4.19 -3.47
C GLN A 70 -9.04 -5.26 -4.47
N PRO A 71 -9.78 -6.32 -4.09
CA PRO A 71 -10.23 -7.31 -5.07
C PRO A 71 -11.10 -6.71 -6.18
N ALA A 72 -12.02 -5.79 -5.83
CA ALA A 72 -12.83 -5.08 -6.81
C ALA A 72 -11.96 -4.15 -7.68
N ARG A 73 -11.07 -3.37 -7.06
CA ARG A 73 -10.21 -2.40 -7.76
C ARG A 73 -9.16 -3.04 -8.66
N GLN A 74 -8.82 -4.31 -8.43
CA GLN A 74 -7.95 -5.07 -9.33
C GLN A 74 -8.48 -5.09 -10.77
N ALA A 75 -9.80 -5.05 -10.98
CA ALA A 75 -10.40 -4.98 -12.31
C ALA A 75 -10.05 -3.69 -13.07
N LEU A 76 -9.72 -2.61 -12.35
CA LEU A 76 -9.31 -1.33 -12.94
C LEU A 76 -7.80 -1.26 -13.23
N MET A 77 -7.01 -2.15 -12.61
CA MET A 77 -5.56 -2.22 -12.78
C MET A 77 -5.10 -3.68 -12.67
N PRO A 78 -5.18 -4.47 -13.75
CA PRO A 78 -4.81 -5.89 -13.73
C PRO A 78 -3.38 -6.16 -13.24
N ALA A 79 -2.45 -5.25 -13.55
CA ALA A 79 -1.05 -5.29 -13.11
C ALA A 79 -0.87 -5.16 -11.59
N MET A 80 -1.90 -4.74 -10.85
CA MET A 80 -1.84 -4.57 -9.39
C MET A 80 -1.39 -5.85 -8.69
N SER A 81 -1.92 -7.00 -9.09
CA SER A 81 -1.57 -8.31 -8.49
C SER A 81 -0.10 -8.70 -8.73
N LEU A 82 0.42 -8.40 -9.91
CA LEU A 82 1.81 -8.65 -10.29
C LEU A 82 2.76 -7.75 -9.47
N LEU A 83 2.41 -6.47 -9.32
CA LEU A 83 3.17 -5.52 -8.50
C LEU A 83 3.17 -5.94 -7.03
N PHE A 84 2.01 -6.33 -6.48
CA PHE A 84 1.92 -6.81 -5.10
C PHE A 84 2.82 -8.02 -4.87
N ARG A 85 2.78 -8.99 -5.78
CA ARG A 85 3.62 -10.18 -5.71
C ARG A 85 5.11 -9.82 -5.80
N SER A 86 5.51 -9.01 -6.77
CA SER A 86 6.92 -8.59 -6.93
C SER A 86 7.46 -7.90 -5.68
N ALA A 87 6.68 -7.01 -5.06
CA ALA A 87 7.08 -6.33 -3.83
C ALA A 87 7.24 -7.31 -2.66
N LEU A 88 6.29 -8.23 -2.46
CA LEU A 88 6.34 -9.22 -1.38
C LEU A 88 7.49 -10.21 -1.57
N ASP A 89 7.72 -10.69 -2.79
CA ASP A 89 8.80 -11.61 -3.13
C ASP A 89 10.18 -10.92 -2.96
N ALA A 90 10.24 -9.61 -3.17
CA ALA A 90 11.42 -8.77 -2.91
C ALA A 90 11.67 -8.44 -1.43
N GLY A 91 10.79 -8.89 -0.52
CA GLY A 91 10.94 -8.69 0.93
C GLY A 91 10.16 -7.51 1.50
N ALA A 92 9.13 -7.01 0.83
CA ALA A 92 8.19 -6.06 1.44
C ALA A 92 7.46 -6.68 2.64
N LEU A 93 7.32 -5.89 3.70
CA LEU A 93 6.60 -6.26 4.91
C LEU A 93 5.09 -6.28 4.67
N GLY A 94 4.58 -5.46 3.75
CA GLY A 94 3.18 -5.42 3.34
C GLY A 94 3.02 -4.56 2.10
N VAL A 95 1.98 -4.82 1.30
CA VAL A 95 1.73 -4.10 0.05
C VAL A 95 0.23 -3.89 -0.14
N PHE A 96 -0.14 -2.70 -0.57
CA PHE A 96 -1.54 -2.31 -0.73
C PHE A 96 -1.69 -1.14 -1.71
N LEU A 97 -2.92 -0.89 -2.12
CA LEU A 97 -3.26 0.26 -2.95
C LEU A 97 -3.28 1.52 -2.07
N SER A 98 -2.56 2.56 -2.48
CA SER A 98 -2.58 3.85 -1.78
C SER A 98 -3.88 4.60 -2.13
N GLY A 99 -4.77 4.71 -1.14
CA GLY A 99 -6.06 5.38 -1.31
C GLY A 99 -6.96 4.66 -2.32
N ALA A 100 -7.44 5.39 -3.34
CA ALA A 100 -8.23 4.82 -4.43
C ALA A 100 -7.38 4.16 -5.53
N GLY A 101 -6.05 4.34 -5.49
CA GLY A 101 -5.15 4.01 -6.59
C GLY A 101 -4.91 5.20 -7.55
N PRO A 102 -4.09 4.99 -8.59
CA PRO A 102 -3.49 3.71 -9.00
C PRO A 102 -2.15 3.41 -8.31
N THR A 103 -1.67 4.30 -7.42
CA THR A 103 -0.41 4.12 -6.71
C THR A 103 -0.42 2.86 -5.85
N VAL A 104 0.59 2.00 -6.02
CA VAL A 104 0.86 0.85 -5.15
C VAL A 104 1.92 1.24 -4.13
N LEU A 105 1.68 0.95 -2.86
CA LEU A 105 2.60 1.23 -1.77
C LEU A 105 3.02 -0.07 -1.08
N ALA A 106 4.32 -0.26 -0.94
CA ALA A 106 4.93 -1.34 -0.18
C ALA A 106 5.65 -0.79 1.05
N LEU A 107 5.37 -1.35 2.23
CA LEU A 107 6.10 -1.06 3.47
C LEU A 107 7.31 -1.97 3.56
N THR A 108 8.46 -1.42 3.95
CA THR A 108 9.75 -2.13 3.97
C THR A 108 10.62 -1.69 5.14
N GLN A 109 11.61 -2.50 5.50
CA GLN A 109 12.65 -2.18 6.48
C GLN A 109 13.97 -2.76 5.96
N GLY A 110 14.89 -1.91 5.51
CA GLY A 110 16.21 -2.31 4.99
C GLY A 110 16.19 -3.03 3.63
N LYS A 111 15.08 -2.99 2.90
CA LYS A 111 14.88 -3.64 1.59
C LYS A 111 14.29 -2.71 0.53
N GLU A 112 14.17 -1.42 0.84
CA GLU A 112 13.48 -0.43 0.02
C GLU A 112 14.00 -0.35 -1.43
N LEU A 113 15.32 -0.48 -1.65
CA LEU A 113 15.91 -0.40 -2.99
C LEU A 113 15.63 -1.66 -3.82
N THR A 114 15.70 -2.84 -3.20
CA THR A 114 15.36 -4.12 -3.85
C THR A 114 13.89 -4.12 -4.22
N VAL A 115 13.01 -3.75 -3.29
CA VAL A 115 11.56 -3.66 -3.54
C VAL A 115 11.25 -2.62 -4.62
N ALA A 116 11.92 -1.46 -4.60
CA ALA A 116 11.77 -0.43 -5.62
C ALA A 116 12.15 -0.94 -7.02
N TYR A 117 13.28 -1.65 -7.13
CA TYR A 117 13.74 -2.24 -8.39
C TYR A 117 12.74 -3.28 -8.93
N GLU A 118 12.33 -4.24 -8.10
CA GLU A 118 11.42 -5.32 -8.52
C GLU A 118 10.03 -4.80 -8.90
N MET A 119 9.52 -3.79 -8.20
CA MET A 119 8.28 -3.12 -8.58
C MET A 119 8.41 -2.37 -9.92
N ALA A 120 9.52 -1.67 -10.16
CA ALA A 120 9.77 -0.99 -11.43
C ALA A 120 9.90 -1.96 -12.60
N ASP A 121 10.68 -3.03 -12.42
CA ASP A 121 10.87 -4.06 -13.43
C ASP A 121 9.56 -4.78 -13.77
N MET A 122 8.77 -5.14 -12.74
CA MET A 122 7.45 -5.74 -12.96
C MET A 122 6.48 -4.76 -13.63
N ALA A 123 6.50 -3.48 -13.29
CA ALA A 123 5.70 -2.47 -14.00
C ALA A 123 6.06 -2.40 -15.48
N ASN A 124 7.35 -2.38 -15.80
CA ASN A 124 7.84 -2.38 -17.18
C ASN A 124 7.40 -3.63 -17.96
N LYS A 125 7.54 -4.82 -17.35
CA LYS A 125 7.07 -6.09 -17.93
C LYS A 125 5.55 -6.12 -18.13
N ALA A 126 4.80 -5.47 -17.24
CA ALA A 126 3.36 -5.30 -17.37
C ALA A 126 2.95 -4.14 -18.31
N GLN A 127 3.91 -3.48 -18.96
CA GLN A 127 3.68 -2.33 -19.84
C GLN A 127 2.89 -1.20 -19.16
N LEU A 128 3.11 -1.02 -17.85
CA LEU A 128 2.49 0.02 -17.05
C LEU A 128 3.52 1.12 -16.77
N PRO A 129 3.51 2.24 -17.53
CA PRO A 129 4.45 3.33 -17.29
C PRO A 129 4.15 4.02 -15.95
N GLY A 130 5.19 4.48 -15.28
CA GLY A 130 5.09 5.13 -13.97
C GLY A 130 6.45 5.37 -13.33
N GLN A 131 6.43 5.90 -12.11
CA GLN A 131 7.63 6.25 -11.34
C GLN A 131 7.66 5.52 -10.01
N VAL A 132 8.85 5.07 -9.61
CA VAL A 132 9.07 4.57 -8.25
C VAL A 132 9.65 5.68 -7.37
N ARG A 133 9.13 5.79 -6.14
CA ARG A 133 9.66 6.68 -5.10
C ARG A 133 9.83 5.94 -3.79
N VAL A 134 10.98 6.14 -3.16
CA VAL A 134 11.22 5.69 -1.78
C VAL A 134 11.03 6.87 -0.85
N THR A 135 10.23 6.68 0.20
CA THR A 135 9.95 7.70 1.21
C THR A 135 9.86 7.06 2.60
N ARG A 136 9.55 7.88 3.61
CA ARG A 136 9.31 7.45 4.99
C ARG A 136 8.03 8.08 5.53
N PRO A 137 7.31 7.42 6.43
CA PRO A 137 6.24 8.06 7.17
C PRO A 137 6.78 9.24 8.00
N ILE A 138 5.97 10.29 8.14
CA ILE A 138 6.29 11.48 8.94
C ILE A 138 5.14 11.78 9.89
N VAL A 139 5.47 12.19 11.12
CA VAL A 139 4.48 12.63 12.12
C VAL A 139 4.12 14.11 11.97
N GLN A 140 5.04 14.89 11.41
CA GLN A 140 4.82 16.31 11.16
C GLN A 140 4.03 16.48 9.86
N GLY A 141 2.80 16.98 9.99
CA GLY A 141 1.98 17.37 8.85
C GLY A 141 2.35 18.74 8.30
N ALA A 142 1.35 19.45 7.78
CA ALA A 142 1.51 20.83 7.34
C ALA A 142 2.03 21.71 8.49
N HIS A 143 3.10 22.46 8.22
CA HIS A 143 3.72 23.37 9.16
C HIS A 143 4.26 24.59 8.41
N VAL A 144 4.41 25.72 9.12
CA VAL A 144 5.00 26.92 8.55
C VAL A 144 6.52 26.75 8.54
N SER A 145 7.11 26.70 7.34
CA SER A 145 8.57 26.76 7.19
C SER A 145 9.00 28.21 7.00
N HIS A 146 9.77 28.76 7.95
CA HIS A 146 10.49 30.00 7.70
C HIS A 146 11.72 29.65 6.86
N LYS A 147 11.63 29.87 5.54
CA LYS A 147 12.82 29.87 4.69
C LYS A 147 13.67 31.07 5.12
N LYS A 148 14.89 30.81 5.59
CA LYS A 148 15.93 31.83 5.65
C LYS A 148 16.41 32.16 4.24
#